data_AF-A0A6P0T4J7-F1
#
_entry.id   AF-A0A6P0T4J7-F1
#
_cell.length_a   1.000
_cell.length_b   1.000
_cell.length_c   1.000
_cell.angle_alpha   90.00
_cell.angle_beta   90.00
_cell.angle_gamma   90.00
#
_symmetry.space_group_name_H-M   'P 1'
#
loop_
_entity.id
_entity.type
_entity.pdbx_description
1 polymer ?
#
loop_
_entity_poly.entity_id
_entity_poly.type
_entity_poly.pdbx_seq_one_letter_code
_entity_poly.pdbx_strand_id
1 'polypeptide(L)'
;MVTTPPRPVKTSTITWERLPDDFILPDDPVDNVNQPALAAALTDSLHQAKLMQDAAFTMTNYGVCATVNNQIVVKAPDWAYVAHTTVPRSEIERSYTPHLQGDVPAIVMEFLSATAGEEYSSKPTYPPGKWFYYERVLQVPYYAIFEPTSGGLEVYHLQEDGCYKVEIMAENGLYWLESMQLFLGVWQGEREGRSGYWLRWWDAQENLLLWGTERAEQEAQRAEQEAQRAEQEAQRAERLLAQLRAAGIEPED
;
A
#
# COMPACT_ATOMS: atom_id res chain seq x y z
N MET A 1 31.04 21.53 -45.11
CA MET A 1 30.25 20.28 -44.99
C MET A 1 31.18 19.23 -44.42
N VAL A 2 30.93 18.77 -43.19
CA VAL A 2 31.72 17.69 -42.56
C VAL A 2 30.93 16.41 -42.75
N THR A 3 31.44 15.50 -43.58
CA THR A 3 30.86 14.17 -43.81
C THR A 3 31.30 13.25 -42.68
N THR A 4 30.37 12.90 -41.79
CA THR A 4 30.56 11.91 -40.74
C THR A 4 30.72 10.52 -41.37
N PRO A 5 31.77 9.74 -41.04
CA PRO A 5 31.93 8.40 -41.59
C PRO A 5 30.84 7.45 -41.05
N PRO A 6 30.39 6.46 -41.84
CA PRO A 6 29.36 5.51 -41.39
C PRO A 6 29.89 4.64 -40.25
N ARG A 7 29.15 4.57 -39.14
CA ARG A 7 29.43 3.65 -38.03
C ARG A 7 29.26 2.20 -38.52
N PRO A 8 30.21 1.30 -38.26
CA PRO A 8 30.02 -0.12 -38.57
C PRO A 8 28.87 -0.67 -37.73
N VAL A 9 27.81 -1.13 -38.38
CA VAL A 9 26.68 -1.78 -37.72
C VAL A 9 27.10 -3.23 -37.44
N LYS A 10 27.54 -3.52 -36.21
CA LYS A 10 27.59 -4.90 -35.74
C LYS A 10 26.16 -5.40 -35.66
N THR A 11 25.80 -6.35 -36.50
CA THR A 11 24.53 -7.07 -36.39
C THR A 11 24.57 -7.95 -35.15
N SER A 12 23.84 -7.57 -34.11
CA SER A 12 23.61 -8.42 -32.94
C SER A 12 22.56 -9.47 -33.29
N THR A 13 22.83 -10.73 -32.98
CA THR A 13 21.79 -11.76 -32.95
C THR A 13 20.98 -11.58 -31.67
N ILE A 14 19.68 -11.32 -31.80
CA ILE A 14 18.75 -11.14 -30.68
C ILE A 14 17.86 -12.38 -30.61
N THR A 15 17.83 -13.04 -29.45
CA THR A 15 16.92 -14.16 -29.15
C THR A 15 16.01 -13.77 -27.97
N TRP A 16 14.79 -14.29 -27.97
CA TRP A 16 13.73 -13.92 -27.01
C TRP A 16 13.31 -15.15 -26.19
N GLU A 17 14.29 -15.84 -25.63
CA GLU A 17 14.08 -17.05 -24.85
C GLU A 17 13.77 -16.70 -23.38
N ARG A 18 12.99 -17.55 -22.70
CA ARG A 18 12.73 -17.40 -21.27
C ARG A 18 14.04 -17.63 -20.50
N LEU A 19 14.26 -16.87 -19.42
CA LEU A 19 15.38 -17.13 -18.52
C LEU A 19 15.30 -18.56 -17.95
N PRO A 20 16.43 -19.29 -17.87
CA PRO A 20 16.49 -20.57 -17.17
C PRO A 20 15.96 -20.44 -15.73
N ASP A 21 15.29 -21.46 -15.21
CA ASP A 21 14.72 -21.42 -13.85
C ASP A 21 15.80 -21.32 -12.74
N ASP A 22 17.05 -21.68 -13.05
CA ASP A 22 18.22 -21.58 -12.17
C ASP A 22 19.04 -20.30 -12.37
N PHE A 23 18.59 -19.39 -13.24
CA PHE A 23 19.25 -18.12 -13.48
C PHE A 23 19.04 -17.17 -12.29
N ILE A 24 20.13 -16.84 -11.58
CA ILE A 24 20.11 -15.86 -10.50
C ILE A 24 20.06 -14.45 -11.13
N LEU A 25 18.91 -13.80 -11.05
CA LEU A 25 18.78 -12.40 -11.42
C LEU A 25 19.58 -11.53 -10.43
N PRO A 26 20.38 -10.55 -10.89
CA PRO A 26 20.99 -9.59 -10.00
C PRO A 26 19.91 -8.74 -9.32
N ASP A 27 19.99 -8.57 -8.00
CA ASP A 27 18.97 -7.87 -7.18
C ASP A 27 18.72 -6.42 -7.62
N ASP A 28 19.71 -5.78 -8.26
CA ASP A 28 19.58 -4.46 -8.86
C ASP A 28 19.70 -4.56 -10.40
N PRO A 29 18.65 -4.29 -11.19
CA PRO A 29 17.29 -3.88 -10.83
C PRO A 29 16.26 -4.96 -11.23
N VAL A 30 15.78 -5.77 -10.30
CA VAL A 30 14.54 -6.53 -10.56
C VAL A 30 13.62 -6.55 -9.36
N ASP A 31 12.88 -5.45 -9.23
CA ASP A 31 11.62 -5.44 -8.48
C ASP A 31 10.74 -6.60 -8.97
N ASN A 32 10.10 -7.30 -8.05
CA ASN A 32 9.10 -8.31 -8.39
C ASN A 32 7.87 -7.59 -8.94
N VAL A 33 7.32 -8.04 -10.08
CA VAL A 33 6.11 -7.48 -10.72
C VAL A 33 4.93 -7.28 -9.75
N ASN A 34 4.91 -8.03 -8.64
CA ASN A 34 3.88 -7.96 -7.62
C ASN A 34 4.04 -6.82 -6.61
N GLN A 35 5.24 -6.29 -6.38
CA GLN A 35 5.50 -5.26 -5.36
C GLN A 35 4.69 -3.97 -5.59
N PRO A 36 4.65 -3.38 -6.80
CA PRO A 36 3.84 -2.20 -7.05
C PRO A 36 2.35 -2.42 -6.79
N ALA A 37 1.81 -3.59 -7.15
CA ALA A 37 0.40 -3.92 -6.94
C ALA A 37 0.05 -4.05 -5.45
N LEU A 38 0.93 -4.68 -4.65
CA LEU A 38 0.79 -4.80 -3.20
C LEU A 38 0.80 -3.42 -2.52
N ALA A 39 1.77 -2.58 -2.88
CA ALA A 39 1.88 -1.21 -2.39
C ALA A 39 0.64 -0.37 -2.74
N ALA A 40 0.18 -0.45 -4.00
CA ALA A 40 -1.01 0.26 -4.45
C ALA A 40 -2.28 -0.19 -3.71
N ALA A 41 -2.38 -1.46 -3.32
CA ALA A 41 -3.53 -1.98 -2.56
C ALA A 41 -3.63 -1.38 -1.15
N LEU A 42 -2.48 -1.24 -0.48
CA LEU A 42 -2.39 -0.58 0.83
C LEU A 42 -2.74 0.90 0.72
N THR A 43 -2.17 1.60 -0.26
CA THR A 43 -2.39 3.05 -0.44
C THR A 43 -3.82 3.37 -0.86
N ASP A 44 -4.44 2.57 -1.74
CA ASP A 44 -5.82 2.80 -2.20
C ASP A 44 -6.82 2.74 -1.03
N SER A 45 -6.74 1.70 -0.18
CA SER A 45 -7.65 1.56 0.96
C SER A 45 -7.54 2.72 1.96
N LEU A 46 -6.34 3.25 2.22
CA LEU A 46 -6.17 4.45 3.05
C LEU A 46 -6.79 5.71 2.41
N HIS A 47 -6.69 5.88 1.09
CA HIS A 47 -7.38 6.97 0.39
C HIS A 47 -8.90 6.83 0.48
N GLN A 48 -9.45 5.64 0.25
CA GLN A 48 -10.89 5.40 0.36
C GLN A 48 -11.41 5.68 1.78
N ALA A 49 -10.62 5.32 2.79
CA ALA A 49 -10.93 5.60 4.19
C ALA A 49 -10.72 7.08 4.59
N LYS A 50 -10.24 7.94 3.68
CA LYS A 50 -9.93 9.36 3.92
C LYS A 50 -8.86 9.56 5.01
N LEU A 51 -7.96 8.59 5.16
CA LEU A 51 -6.81 8.66 6.07
C LEU A 51 -5.56 9.28 5.41
N MET A 52 -5.66 9.58 4.12
CA MET A 52 -4.65 10.28 3.31
C MET A 52 -5.07 11.74 3.13
N GLN A 53 -4.85 12.57 4.16
CA GLN A 53 -5.02 14.04 4.07
C GLN A 53 -3.84 14.68 3.34
N ASP A 54 -3.93 15.98 2.99
CA ASP A 54 -2.89 16.68 2.22
C ASP A 54 -1.47 16.54 2.81
N ALA A 55 -1.37 16.51 4.15
CA ALA A 55 -0.11 16.36 4.89
C ALA A 55 0.39 14.91 5.01
N ALA A 56 -0.44 13.89 4.80
CA ALA A 56 -0.12 12.48 4.97
C ALA A 56 0.28 11.82 3.64
N PHE A 57 1.23 10.89 3.63
CA PHE A 57 1.55 10.13 2.41
C PHE A 57 2.14 8.75 2.62
N THR A 58 2.14 8.01 1.51
CA THR A 58 2.81 6.72 1.42
C THR A 58 4.03 6.81 0.52
N MET A 59 5.07 6.07 0.87
CA MET A 59 6.27 5.85 0.06
C MET A 59 6.20 4.48 -0.58
N THR A 60 6.63 4.35 -1.83
CA THR A 60 6.76 3.07 -2.54
C THR A 60 8.01 3.11 -3.39
N ASN A 61 9.01 2.29 -3.04
CA ASN A 61 10.36 2.36 -3.62
C ASN A 61 10.88 3.82 -3.70
N TYR A 62 10.75 4.53 -2.58
CA TYR A 62 11.00 5.98 -2.49
C TYR A 62 12.04 6.27 -1.40
N GLY A 63 13.01 7.15 -1.69
CA GLY A 63 14.16 7.39 -0.84
C GLY A 63 13.82 8.09 0.49
N VAL A 64 14.02 7.40 1.61
CA VAL A 64 14.05 7.98 2.95
C VAL A 64 15.49 8.19 3.43
N CYS A 65 15.80 9.43 3.80
CA CYS A 65 17.16 9.93 3.93
C CYS A 65 17.49 10.35 5.36
N ALA A 66 18.75 10.12 5.75
CA ALA A 66 19.35 10.68 6.93
C ALA A 66 20.86 10.82 6.72
N THR A 67 21.52 11.68 7.51
CA THR A 67 22.98 11.74 7.54
C THR A 67 23.48 10.99 8.77
N VAL A 68 24.28 9.95 8.56
CA VAL A 68 24.88 9.13 9.62
C VAL A 68 26.39 9.25 9.51
N ASN A 69 27.07 9.70 10.57
CA ASN A 69 28.53 9.89 10.60
C ASN A 69 29.05 10.70 9.39
N ASN A 70 28.39 11.81 9.07
CA ASN A 70 28.70 12.70 7.94
C ASN A 70 28.55 12.06 6.55
N GLN A 71 27.90 10.91 6.44
CA GLN A 71 27.57 10.26 5.17
C GLN A 71 26.05 10.25 4.97
N ILE A 72 25.60 10.60 3.77
CA ILE A 72 24.19 10.49 3.39
C ILE A 72 23.87 9.01 3.25
N VAL A 73 22.86 8.55 3.97
CA VAL A 73 22.27 7.22 3.85
C VAL A 73 20.87 7.38 3.28
N VAL A 74 20.58 6.60 2.25
CA VAL A 74 19.27 6.52 1.62
C VAL A 74 18.83 5.06 1.65
N LYS A 75 17.61 4.81 2.13
CA LYS A 75 16.92 3.52 1.99
C LYS A 75 15.59 3.74 1.27
N ALA A 76 15.15 2.74 0.53
CA ALA A 76 13.88 2.76 -0.16
C ALA A 76 13.07 1.54 0.32
N PRO A 77 12.05 1.74 1.16
CA PRO A 77 11.15 0.66 1.53
C PRO A 77 10.19 0.35 0.40
N ASP A 78 9.71 -0.90 0.35
CA ASP A 78 8.64 -1.28 -0.57
C ASP A 78 7.36 -0.52 -0.28
N TRP A 79 7.06 -0.31 1.00
CA TRP A 79 5.98 0.58 1.41
C TRP A 79 6.26 1.25 2.75
N ALA A 80 5.85 2.51 2.94
CA ALA A 80 5.85 3.15 4.24
C ALA A 80 4.78 4.24 4.32
N TYR A 81 4.34 4.59 5.53
CA TYR A 81 3.33 5.64 5.76
C TYR A 81 3.85 6.73 6.69
N VAL A 82 3.65 7.98 6.29
CA VAL A 82 3.94 9.18 7.08
C VAL A 82 2.63 9.92 7.31
N ALA A 83 2.27 10.11 8.58
CA ALA A 83 1.00 10.72 8.96
C ALA A 83 0.96 12.23 8.68
N HIS A 84 2.09 12.93 8.85
CA HIS A 84 2.15 14.37 8.69
C HIS A 84 3.50 14.86 8.14
N THR A 85 3.43 15.86 7.26
CA THR A 85 4.57 16.58 6.68
C THR A 85 4.52 18.04 7.10
N THR A 86 5.69 18.62 7.38
CA THR A 86 5.83 20.04 7.76
C THR A 86 6.14 20.95 6.57
N VAL A 87 6.39 20.35 5.40
CA VAL A 87 6.77 21.03 4.15
C VAL A 87 5.77 20.70 3.05
N PRO A 88 5.62 21.56 2.03
CA PRO A 88 4.77 21.27 0.87
C PRO A 88 5.28 20.08 0.06
N ARG A 89 4.36 19.45 -0.68
CA ARG A 89 4.64 18.28 -1.55
C ARG A 89 5.83 18.46 -2.49
N SER A 90 6.00 19.65 -3.05
CA SER A 90 7.09 19.97 -3.97
C SER A 90 8.49 19.78 -3.36
N GLU A 91 8.62 19.86 -2.03
CA GLU A 91 9.89 19.68 -1.33
C GLU A 91 10.21 18.20 -1.04
N ILE A 92 9.24 17.31 -1.23
CA ILE A 92 9.35 15.87 -1.00
C ILE A 92 9.05 15.07 -2.28
N GLU A 93 9.36 15.62 -3.45
CA GLU A 93 9.14 14.89 -4.72
C GLU A 93 10.18 13.78 -4.96
N ARG A 94 11.40 13.95 -4.43
CA ARG A 94 12.55 13.08 -4.76
C ARG A 94 13.01 12.20 -3.61
N SER A 95 12.85 12.69 -2.39
CA SER A 95 13.26 12.01 -1.17
C SER A 95 12.63 12.68 0.05
N TYR A 96 12.52 11.92 1.13
CA TYR A 96 11.96 12.38 2.39
C TYR A 96 13.00 12.26 3.51
N THR A 97 13.16 13.31 4.30
CA THR A 97 14.06 13.36 5.45
C THR A 97 13.22 13.53 6.72
N PRO A 98 12.99 12.46 7.50
CA PRO A 98 12.27 12.54 8.77
C PRO A 98 12.87 13.58 9.72
N HIS A 99 12.04 14.12 10.61
CA HIS A 99 12.33 15.24 11.53
C HIS A 99 12.57 16.60 10.88
N LEU A 100 13.09 16.64 9.65
CA LEU A 100 13.27 17.88 8.88
C LEU A 100 12.00 18.23 8.10
N GLN A 101 11.42 17.26 7.41
CA GLN A 101 10.30 17.45 6.48
C GLN A 101 8.96 16.92 7.02
N GLY A 102 8.96 16.37 8.23
CA GLY A 102 7.77 15.86 8.90
C GLY A 102 8.06 14.74 9.90
N ASP A 103 7.04 13.95 10.16
CA ASP A 103 7.08 12.83 11.09
C ASP A 103 7.99 11.70 10.61
N VAL A 104 8.48 10.90 11.55
CA VAL A 104 9.03 9.58 11.23
C VAL A 104 7.91 8.72 10.63
N PRO A 105 8.18 7.88 9.62
CA PRO A 105 7.17 6.95 9.13
C PRO A 105 6.59 6.15 10.29
N ALA A 106 5.26 6.04 10.36
CA ALA A 106 4.58 5.27 11.40
C ALA A 106 4.86 3.77 11.26
N ILE A 107 5.05 3.33 10.02
CA ILE A 107 5.43 1.97 9.66
C ILE A 107 6.29 1.98 8.40
N VAL A 108 7.24 1.05 8.34
CA VAL A 108 7.96 0.65 7.13
C VAL A 108 7.69 -0.82 6.85
N MET A 109 7.45 -1.17 5.58
CA MET A 109 7.19 -2.52 5.12
C MET A 109 8.16 -2.92 4.01
N GLU A 110 8.53 -4.18 4.01
CA GLU A 110 9.35 -4.81 2.98
C GLU A 110 8.66 -6.10 2.53
N PHE A 111 8.62 -6.34 1.22
CA PHE A 111 7.97 -7.49 0.60
C PHE A 111 9.05 -8.44 0.11
N LEU A 112 9.10 -9.65 0.69
CA LEU A 112 10.10 -10.63 0.35
C LEU A 112 9.96 -11.06 -1.11
N SER A 113 11.07 -11.00 -1.85
CA SER A 113 11.23 -11.70 -3.12
C SER A 113 11.60 -13.16 -2.85
N ALA A 114 11.43 -14.05 -3.83
CA ALA A 114 11.65 -15.50 -3.66
C ALA A 114 13.10 -15.90 -3.28
N THR A 115 14.04 -14.96 -3.28
CA THR A 115 15.44 -15.18 -2.94
C THR A 115 15.75 -14.55 -1.58
N ALA A 116 16.02 -15.39 -0.58
CA ALA A 116 16.50 -14.94 0.72
C ALA A 116 17.92 -14.36 0.56
N GLY A 117 18.03 -13.04 0.51
CA GLY A 117 19.29 -12.30 0.38
C GLY A 117 19.52 -11.33 1.53
N GLU A 118 20.77 -10.90 1.71
CA GLU A 118 21.35 -10.11 2.83
C GLU A 118 20.69 -8.74 3.12
N GLU A 119 19.54 -8.43 2.52
CA GLU A 119 18.88 -7.12 2.54
C GLU A 119 18.37 -6.70 3.93
N TYR A 120 18.02 -7.70 4.75
CA TYR A 120 17.49 -7.56 6.11
C TYR A 120 18.59 -7.59 7.18
N SER A 121 19.73 -6.97 6.88
CA SER A 121 20.89 -6.99 7.78
C SER A 121 20.73 -6.02 8.96
N SER A 122 21.11 -6.45 10.17
CA SER A 122 21.28 -5.60 11.36
C SER A 122 22.67 -4.92 11.41
N LYS A 123 23.46 -5.05 10.33
CA LYS A 123 24.82 -4.51 10.24
C LYS A 123 24.84 -2.99 10.41
N PRO A 124 25.59 -2.44 11.39
CA PRO A 124 25.69 -1.01 11.63
C PRO A 124 26.70 -0.29 10.73
N THR A 125 27.59 -1.02 10.07
CA THR A 125 28.66 -0.44 9.24
C THR A 125 28.12 0.02 7.89
N TYR A 126 28.71 1.07 7.32
CA TYR A 126 28.28 1.63 6.03
C TYR A 126 28.40 0.66 4.83
N PRO A 127 27.42 0.65 3.90
CA PRO A 127 26.08 1.19 4.10
C PRO A 127 25.34 0.35 5.15
N PRO A 128 24.66 0.96 6.14
CA PRO A 128 23.96 0.20 7.17
C PRO A 128 22.88 -0.68 6.53
N GLY A 129 22.58 -1.83 7.14
CA GLY A 129 21.47 -2.67 6.70
C GLY A 129 20.11 -2.01 6.99
N LYS A 130 19.06 -2.44 6.28
CA LYS A 130 17.69 -1.88 6.40
C LYS A 130 17.21 -1.92 7.86
N TRP A 131 17.37 -3.06 8.54
CA TRP A 131 16.98 -3.23 9.95
C TRP A 131 17.64 -2.21 10.86
N PHE A 132 18.97 -2.11 10.84
CA PHE A 132 19.70 -1.16 11.68
C PHE A 132 19.27 0.28 11.41
N TYR A 133 19.06 0.61 10.14
CA TYR A 133 18.68 1.95 9.74
C TYR A 133 17.28 2.34 10.26
N TYR A 134 16.29 1.48 10.09
CA TYR A 134 14.94 1.77 10.58
C TYR A 134 14.86 1.72 12.11
N GLU A 135 15.56 0.80 12.77
CA GLU A 135 15.57 0.65 14.23
C GLU A 135 16.35 1.76 14.94
N ARG A 136 17.62 1.96 14.56
CA ARG A 136 18.58 2.77 15.33
C ARG A 136 18.74 4.18 14.82
N VAL A 137 18.56 4.40 13.51
CA VAL A 137 18.75 5.71 12.90
C VAL A 137 17.43 6.46 12.84
N LEU A 138 16.42 5.89 12.19
CA LEU A 138 15.12 6.54 12.03
C LEU A 138 14.16 6.32 13.20
N GLN A 139 14.31 5.22 13.94
CA GLN A 139 13.41 4.83 15.05
C GLN A 139 11.95 4.75 14.59
N VAL A 140 11.72 4.06 13.46
CA VAL A 140 10.37 3.84 12.93
C VAL A 140 9.58 2.98 13.92
N PRO A 141 8.37 3.37 14.37
CA PRO A 141 7.62 2.64 15.39
C PRO A 141 7.33 1.18 14.99
N TYR A 142 6.91 0.95 13.76
CA TYR A 142 6.62 -0.40 13.26
C TYR A 142 7.43 -0.77 12.03
N TYR A 143 7.89 -2.02 11.98
CA TYR A 143 8.57 -2.59 10.84
C TYR A 143 7.93 -3.92 10.47
N ALA A 144 7.45 -4.08 9.23
CA ALA A 144 6.78 -5.30 8.79
C ALA A 144 7.50 -5.97 7.62
N ILE A 145 7.54 -7.29 7.66
CA ILE A 145 8.07 -8.13 6.58
C ILE A 145 6.94 -9.03 6.11
N PHE A 146 6.65 -8.97 4.82
CA PHE A 146 5.57 -9.74 4.21
C PHE A 146 6.08 -10.64 3.09
N GLU A 147 5.75 -11.93 3.14
CA GLU A 147 6.03 -12.90 2.10
C GLU A 147 4.76 -13.12 1.24
N PRO A 148 4.67 -12.52 0.04
CA PRO A 148 3.45 -12.53 -0.74
C PRO A 148 3.06 -13.90 -1.33
N THR A 149 3.99 -14.85 -1.35
CA THR A 149 3.76 -16.21 -1.86
C THR A 149 3.12 -17.11 -0.82
N SER A 150 3.62 -17.09 0.43
CA SER A 150 3.12 -17.93 1.52
C SER A 150 2.03 -17.26 2.35
N GLY A 151 1.97 -15.92 2.33
CA GLY A 151 1.12 -15.13 3.22
C GLY A 151 1.75 -14.90 4.60
N GLY A 152 3.03 -15.21 4.80
CA GLY A 152 3.74 -14.92 6.03
C GLY A 152 3.83 -13.41 6.29
N LEU A 153 3.43 -12.97 7.48
CA LEU A 153 3.53 -11.58 7.93
C LEU A 153 4.14 -11.53 9.34
N GLU A 154 5.29 -10.90 9.44
CA GLU A 154 5.94 -10.57 10.70
C GLU A 154 5.91 -9.06 10.90
N VAL A 155 5.45 -8.62 12.07
CA VAL A 155 5.44 -7.20 12.46
C VAL A 155 6.31 -7.06 13.70
N TYR A 156 7.11 -6.01 13.71
CA TYR A 156 8.00 -5.64 14.80
C TYR A 156 7.66 -4.24 15.29
N HIS A 157 7.68 -4.06 16.60
CA HIS A 157 7.38 -2.80 17.26
C HIS A 157 8.58 -2.32 18.07
N LEU A 158 8.99 -1.07 17.83
CA LEU A 158 10.09 -0.43 18.52
C LEU A 158 9.71 -0.15 19.97
N GLN A 159 10.48 -0.71 20.89
CA GLN A 159 10.24 -0.55 22.32
C GLN A 159 10.98 0.67 22.87
N GLU A 160 10.67 1.05 24.11
CA GLU A 160 11.35 2.15 24.82
C GLU A 160 12.87 1.94 24.97
N ASP A 161 13.34 0.69 24.92
CA ASP A 161 14.77 0.34 24.92
C ASP A 161 15.46 0.57 23.56
N GLY A 162 14.71 1.08 22.56
CA GLY A 162 15.18 1.38 21.22
C GLY A 162 15.46 0.15 20.37
N CYS A 163 14.88 -1.01 20.73
CA CYS A 163 15.02 -2.26 19.98
C CYS A 163 13.66 -2.75 19.47
N TYR A 164 13.65 -3.33 18.28
CA TYR A 164 12.47 -4.00 17.76
C TYR A 164 12.20 -5.30 18.51
N LYS A 165 10.93 -5.55 18.85
CA LYS A 165 10.43 -6.85 19.32
C LYS A 165 9.29 -7.28 18.41
N VAL A 166 9.13 -8.60 18.24
CA VAL A 166 8.00 -9.17 17.49
C VAL A 166 6.71 -8.68 18.14
N GLU A 167 5.86 -8.03 17.36
CA GLU A 167 4.53 -7.61 17.77
C GLU A 167 3.61 -8.83 17.86
N ILE A 168 2.69 -8.82 18.82
CA ILE A 168 1.77 -9.94 19.03
C ILE A 168 0.46 -9.61 18.35
N MET A 169 -0.03 -10.54 17.53
CA MET A 169 -1.38 -10.43 16.95
C MET A 169 -2.44 -10.33 18.05
N ALA A 170 -3.43 -9.49 17.83
CA ALA A 170 -4.64 -9.48 18.65
C ALA A 170 -5.44 -10.78 18.45
N GLU A 171 -6.46 -11.00 19.30
CA GLU A 171 -7.28 -12.22 19.29
C GLU A 171 -7.98 -12.46 17.93
N ASN A 172 -8.20 -11.40 17.16
CA ASN A 172 -8.78 -11.44 15.82
C ASN A 172 -7.79 -11.87 14.71
N GLY A 173 -6.54 -12.17 15.05
CA GLY A 173 -5.49 -12.56 14.10
C GLY A 173 -4.89 -11.39 13.31
N LEU A 174 -5.11 -10.15 13.75
CA LEU A 174 -4.59 -8.94 13.13
C LEU A 174 -3.57 -8.25 14.04
N TYR A 175 -2.64 -7.48 13.45
CA TYR A 175 -1.68 -6.66 14.21
C TYR A 175 -2.24 -5.27 14.43
N TRP A 176 -2.41 -4.86 15.68
CA TRP A 176 -2.81 -3.49 16.02
C TRP A 176 -1.61 -2.54 15.93
N LEU A 177 -1.71 -1.49 15.12
CA LEU A 177 -0.70 -0.45 15.00
C LEU A 177 -1.19 0.84 15.66
N GLU A 178 -0.76 1.07 16.90
CA GLU A 178 -1.22 2.21 17.71
C GLU A 178 -0.96 3.55 17.02
N SER A 179 0.18 3.71 16.35
CA SER A 179 0.55 4.95 15.65
C SER A 179 -0.37 5.27 14.46
N MET A 180 -1.08 4.28 13.92
CA MET A 180 -2.00 4.44 12.81
C MET A 180 -3.47 4.32 13.22
N GLN A 181 -3.75 3.79 14.42
CA GLN A 181 -5.10 3.42 14.87
C GLN A 181 -5.80 2.46 13.89
N LEU A 182 -5.03 1.53 13.33
CA LEU A 182 -5.49 0.53 12.36
C LEU A 182 -4.94 -0.84 12.72
N PHE A 183 -5.67 -1.87 12.32
CA PHE A 183 -5.16 -3.22 12.25
C PHE A 183 -4.57 -3.51 10.87
N LEU A 184 -3.45 -4.23 10.83
CA LEU A 184 -2.84 -4.81 9.64
C LEU A 184 -3.03 -6.33 9.65
N GLY A 185 -3.39 -6.90 8.50
CA GLY A 185 -3.54 -8.34 8.36
C GLY A 185 -3.40 -8.85 6.95
N VAL A 186 -3.35 -10.17 6.82
CA VAL A 186 -3.21 -10.88 5.55
C VAL A 186 -4.59 -11.37 5.09
N TRP A 187 -4.89 -11.15 3.82
CA TRP A 187 -6.09 -11.64 3.16
C TRP A 187 -5.72 -12.40 1.89
N GLN A 188 -6.40 -13.50 1.62
CA GLN A 188 -6.21 -14.29 0.40
C GLN A 188 -7.36 -14.05 -0.58
N GLY A 189 -7.02 -13.66 -1.80
CA GLY A 189 -8.01 -13.52 -2.88
C GLY A 189 -7.42 -12.84 -4.10
N GLU A 190 -8.27 -12.18 -4.87
CA GLU A 190 -7.92 -11.64 -6.19
C GLU A 190 -8.14 -10.14 -6.28
N ARG A 191 -7.18 -9.43 -6.87
CA ARG A 191 -7.29 -8.01 -7.25
C ARG A 191 -6.49 -7.78 -8.52
N GLU A 192 -7.06 -7.03 -9.47
CA GLU A 192 -6.39 -6.66 -10.73
C GLU A 192 -5.80 -7.86 -11.51
N GLY A 193 -6.48 -9.02 -11.46
CA GLY A 193 -6.03 -10.25 -12.13
C GLY A 193 -4.88 -10.97 -11.45
N ARG A 194 -4.46 -10.52 -10.26
CA ARG A 194 -3.51 -11.22 -9.39
C ARG A 194 -4.27 -11.95 -8.28
N SER A 195 -4.19 -13.27 -8.27
CA SER A 195 -4.64 -14.09 -7.14
C SER A 195 -3.48 -14.35 -6.18
N GLY A 196 -3.72 -14.31 -4.87
CA GLY A 196 -2.71 -14.61 -3.86
C GLY A 196 -2.99 -13.92 -2.53
N TYR A 197 -1.93 -13.76 -1.75
CA TYR A 197 -2.00 -13.04 -0.48
C TYR A 197 -1.78 -11.54 -0.68
N TRP A 198 -2.52 -10.77 0.12
CA TRP A 198 -2.54 -9.32 0.14
C TRP A 198 -2.49 -8.84 1.58
N LEU A 199 -1.85 -7.69 1.80
CA LEU A 199 -2.00 -6.94 3.03
C LEU A 199 -3.23 -6.04 2.94
N ARG A 200 -3.99 -5.95 4.04
CA ARG A 200 -5.22 -5.18 4.16
C ARG A 200 -5.24 -4.43 5.49
N TRP A 201 -6.04 -3.38 5.55
CA TRP A 201 -6.25 -2.56 6.73
C TRP A 201 -7.66 -2.77 7.29
N TRP A 202 -7.79 -2.77 8.62
CA TRP A 202 -9.07 -2.67 9.30
C TRP A 202 -9.04 -1.49 10.27
N ASP A 203 -10.19 -0.84 10.46
CA ASP A 203 -10.35 0.21 11.46
C ASP A 203 -10.40 -0.36 12.89
N ALA A 204 -10.44 0.51 13.89
CA ALA A 204 -10.52 0.15 15.30
C ALA A 204 -11.81 -0.61 15.69
N GLN A 205 -12.82 -0.65 14.80
CA GLN A 205 -14.05 -1.43 14.97
C GLN A 205 -14.00 -2.75 14.17
N GLU A 206 -12.83 -3.12 13.66
CA GLU A 206 -12.60 -4.32 12.84
C GLU A 206 -13.38 -4.30 11.52
N ASN A 207 -13.74 -3.13 11.01
CA ASN A 207 -14.27 -3.01 9.66
C ASN A 207 -13.12 -2.95 8.66
N LEU A 208 -13.20 -3.77 7.62
CA LEU A 208 -12.23 -3.79 6.53
C LEU A 208 -12.26 -2.48 5.76
N LEU A 209 -11.09 -1.85 5.60
CA LEU A 209 -10.94 -0.69 4.72
C LEU A 209 -10.96 -1.16 3.27
N LEU A 210 -12.09 -0.89 2.61
CA LEU A 210 -12.33 -1.32 1.25
C LEU A 210 -11.39 -0.63 0.24
N TRP A 211 -11.04 -1.36 -0.81
CA TRP A 211 -10.46 -0.80 -2.02
C TRP A 211 -11.50 0.04 -2.78
N GLY A 212 -11.01 0.90 -3.68
CA GLY A 212 -11.88 1.74 -4.51
C GLY A 212 -12.86 0.92 -5.36
N THR A 213 -12.43 -0.24 -5.86
CA THR A 213 -13.26 -1.16 -6.63
C THR A 213 -14.39 -1.75 -5.79
N GLU A 214 -14.08 -2.26 -4.59
CA GLU A 214 -15.06 -2.86 -3.67
C GLU A 214 -16.06 -1.81 -3.18
N ARG A 215 -15.60 -0.59 -2.92
CA ARG A 215 -16.47 0.52 -2.54
C ARG A 215 -17.41 0.91 -3.68
N ALA A 216 -16.91 1.02 -4.91
CA ALA A 216 -17.72 1.34 -6.07
C ALA A 216 -18.80 0.27 -6.32
N GLU A 217 -18.45 -1.01 -6.17
CA GLU A 217 -19.41 -2.12 -6.25
C GLU A 217 -20.49 -2.01 -5.16
N GLN A 218 -20.10 -1.70 -3.92
CA GLN A 218 -21.05 -1.52 -2.82
C GLN A 218 -22.00 -0.33 -3.07
N GLU A 219 -21.48 0.79 -3.58
CA GLU A 219 -22.28 1.97 -3.92
C GLU A 219 -23.23 1.68 -5.09
N ALA A 220 -22.79 0.96 -6.11
CA ALA A 220 -23.63 0.53 -7.23
C ALA A 220 -24.79 -0.38 -6.78
N GLN A 221 -24.51 -1.37 -5.91
CA GLN A 221 -25.55 -2.25 -5.36
C GLN A 221 -26.58 -1.47 -4.52
N ARG A 222 -26.14 -0.49 -3.74
CA ARG A 222 -27.05 0.38 -2.96
C ARG A 222 -27.94 1.22 -3.87
N ALA A 223 -27.36 1.84 -4.89
CA ALA A 223 -28.10 2.64 -5.86
C ALA A 223 -29.14 1.81 -6.62
N GLU A 224 -28.79 0.58 -7.02
CA GLU A 224 -29.73 -0.34 -7.67
C GLU A 224 -30.88 -0.74 -6.74
N GLN A 225 -30.60 -1.06 -5.48
CA GLN A 225 -31.63 -1.38 -4.50
C GLN A 225 -32.58 -0.20 -4.23
N GLU A 226 -32.05 1.01 -4.16
CA GLU A 226 -32.85 2.22 -3.97
C GLU A 226 -33.73 2.51 -5.19
N ALA A 227 -33.19 2.36 -6.40
CA ALA A 227 -33.95 2.51 -7.64
C ALA A 227 -35.11 1.50 -7.71
N GLN A 228 -34.86 0.23 -7.37
CA GLN A 228 -35.91 -0.80 -7.32
C GLN A 228 -37.00 -0.48 -6.29
N ARG A 229 -36.63 0.07 -5.13
CA ARG A 229 -37.61 0.49 -4.11
C ARG A 229 -38.45 1.67 -4.59
N ALA A 230 -37.82 2.69 -5.17
CA ALA A 230 -38.51 3.84 -5.72
C ALA A 230 -39.49 3.44 -6.84
N GLU A 231 -39.09 2.52 -7.72
CA GLU A 231 -39.98 2.00 -8.77
C GLU A 231 -41.18 1.25 -8.18
N GLN A 232 -40.97 0.39 -7.18
CA GLN A 232 -42.07 -0.32 -6.52
C GLN A 232 -43.04 0.65 -5.81
N GLU A 233 -42.53 1.69 -5.16
CA GLU A 233 -43.36 2.72 -4.54
C GLU A 233 -44.15 3.52 -5.58
N ALA A 234 -43.51 3.92 -6.68
CA ALA A 234 -44.18 4.59 -7.79
C ALA A 234 -45.31 3.73 -8.38
N GLN A 235 -45.06 2.44 -8.63
CA GLN A 235 -46.09 1.51 -9.12
C GLN A 235 -47.23 1.32 -8.12
N ARG A 236 -46.95 1.29 -6.81
CA ARG A 236 -47.98 1.21 -5.77
C ARG A 236 -48.80 2.49 -5.69
N ALA A 237 -48.15 3.65 -5.74
CA ALA A 237 -48.81 4.95 -5.76
C ALA A 237 -49.73 5.09 -6.99
N GLU A 238 -49.25 4.70 -8.17
CA GLU A 238 -50.06 4.72 -9.41
C GLU A 238 -51.27 3.78 -9.30
N ARG A 239 -51.10 2.57 -8.78
CA ARG A 239 -52.22 1.64 -8.55
C ARG A 239 -53.23 2.19 -7.56
N LEU A 240 -52.77 2.83 -6.48
CA LEU A 240 -53.65 3.43 -5.48
C LEU A 240 -54.41 4.62 -6.07
N LEU A 241 -53.74 5.49 -6.83
CA LEU A 241 -54.37 6.59 -7.57
C LEU A 241 -55.44 6.08 -8.54
N ALA A 242 -55.13 5.01 -9.29
CA ALA A 242 -56.10 4.38 -10.19
C ALA A 242 -57.32 3.82 -9.43
N GLN A 243 -57.11 3.21 -8.26
CA GLN A 243 -58.20 2.71 -7.41
C GLN A 243 -59.05 3.84 -6.82
N LEU A 244 -58.43 4.93 -6.36
CA LEU A 244 -59.12 6.11 -5.84
C LEU A 244 -59.99 6.77 -6.91
N ARG A 245 -59.44 6.97 -8.12
CA ARG A 245 -60.19 7.48 -9.27
C ARG A 245 -61.36 6.56 -9.65
N ALA A 246 -61.16 5.24 -9.63
CA ALA A 246 -62.23 4.27 -9.89
C ALA A 246 -63.33 4.29 -8.82
N ALA A 247 -62.99 4.66 -7.58
CA ALA A 247 -63.95 4.86 -6.49
C ALA A 247 -64.64 6.25 -6.51
N GLY A 248 -64.34 7.11 -7.50
CA GLY A 248 -64.90 8.45 -7.61
C GLY A 248 -64.32 9.47 -6.63
N ILE A 249 -63.17 9.16 -6.03
CA ILE A 249 -62.43 10.07 -5.14
C ILE A 249 -61.35 10.73 -5.99
N GLU A 250 -61.43 12.05 -6.17
CA GLU A 250 -60.33 12.83 -6.76
C GLU A 250 -59.28 13.10 -5.67
N PRO A 251 -58.06 12.56 -5.79
CA PRO A 251 -56.97 12.91 -4.89
C PRO A 251 -56.54 14.36 -5.16
N GLU A 252 -56.46 15.19 -4.10
CA GLU A 252 -55.86 16.52 -4.17
C GLU A 252 -54.33 16.41 -4.32
N ASP A 253 -53.74 17.35 -5.07
CA ASP A 253 -52.29 17.45 -5.32
C ASP A 253 -51.45 17.70 -4.06
#